data_AF-A0A4C1XIB0-F1
#
_entry.id   AF-A0A4C1XIB0-F1
#
_cell.length_a   1.000
_cell.length_b   1.000
_cell.length_c   1.000
_cell.angle_alpha   90.00
_cell.angle_beta   90.00
_cell.angle_gamma   90.00
#
_symmetry.space_group_name_H-M   'P 1'
#
loop_
_entity.id
_entity.type
_entity.pdbx_description
1 polymer ?
#
loop_
_entity_poly.entity_id
_entity_poly.type
_entity_poly.pdbx_seq_one_letter_code
_entity_poly.pdbx_strand_id
1 'polypeptide(L)'
;MATNVENDEESFIILGSSPGTSLDLKCNGDAMENESEDKNQINNALKGLSNEAEMAFKAHFNLGECPSPASLMMASTIVSEDKSTEELQKKFGEILDENIILKETLKQNNDSIKEQFLLIASCQEDMMKAHQLHKEKFNETRELVEKLRAENKKLKQDIAKLSEAGPASLRKSQVNGETGEAVDRGKSAPNSGVYEFVASPDDDTIDKLTAQLELVEKQRRQVIVENEKLSWQKESLEHIVDTTSKERDELKEKIKNLELQNSNIRTQFEDEIRILKKNLYDTQETYESSKGLNNDEMLRKDLIVQELSSKVSTLQSELKTSQLKVLELENVKLEFSKQKSGVIETIKLYREQIQDLDSRLKEAQKTVFQPVRFSISSETDSTEFSSLLNNVKLYDKTLKHLSELLNAMTQGTSESLTKTMDLTIKLNGVKLGMDNPDTIKSGLMEIKAIVEQQHSNMLNVIGQIRGTLSIFEGIFQDFKELLKKNESNENTPKKPLQRISSPNIDALTAALVSRGQELEAAEKELIKLRQLATTLQKESEERDHLKAQLDVYL
;
A
#
# COMPACT_ATOMS: atom_id res chain seq x y z
N MET A 1 -24.40 51.27 11.31
CA MET A 1 -23.05 50.79 11.69
C MET A 1 -23.30 49.62 12.63
N ALA A 2 -23.31 48.38 12.13
CA ALA A 2 -22.16 47.46 12.07
C ALA A 2 -21.62 47.13 13.48
N THR A 3 -21.53 45.90 14.00
CA THR A 3 -21.70 44.51 13.52
C THR A 3 -21.65 43.61 14.78
N ASN A 4 -22.52 42.58 14.85
CA ASN A 4 -22.25 41.14 15.05
C ASN A 4 -20.92 40.70 15.71
N VAL A 5 -20.75 39.57 16.41
CA VAL A 5 -21.50 38.35 16.81
C VAL A 5 -20.45 37.60 17.68
N GLU A 6 -20.83 36.85 18.71
CA GLU A 6 -20.14 35.59 19.09
C GLU A 6 -20.89 34.90 20.23
N ASN A 7 -21.74 33.94 19.87
CA ASN A 7 -22.09 32.82 20.73
C ASN A 7 -22.60 31.68 19.83
N ASP A 8 -21.69 30.82 19.37
CA ASP A 8 -22.04 29.56 18.70
C ASP A 8 -21.39 28.40 19.47
N GLU A 9 -22.22 27.78 20.31
CA GLU A 9 -22.04 26.44 20.83
C GLU A 9 -22.36 25.42 19.72
N GLU A 10 -21.57 24.34 19.68
CA GLU A 10 -22.01 22.97 19.33
C GLU A 10 -22.97 22.82 18.12
N SER A 11 -22.42 22.96 16.90
CA SER A 11 -23.11 22.51 15.68
C SER A 11 -23.02 20.99 15.55
N PHE A 12 -24.03 20.30 16.10
CA PHE A 12 -24.37 18.93 15.78
C PHE A 12 -24.90 18.86 14.34
N ILE A 13 -24.31 18.01 13.51
CA ILE A 13 -24.89 17.64 12.22
C ILE A 13 -26.12 16.76 12.50
N ILE A 14 -27.31 17.35 12.51
CA ILE A 14 -28.58 16.64 12.40
C ILE A 14 -28.76 16.26 10.94
N LEU A 15 -28.51 14.99 10.62
CA LEU A 15 -28.92 14.40 9.35
C LEU A 15 -30.45 14.37 9.32
N GLY A 16 -31.05 15.22 8.49
CA GLY A 16 -32.48 15.19 8.22
C GLY A 16 -32.90 13.82 7.68
N SER A 17 -33.72 13.12 8.43
CA SER A 17 -34.54 12.02 7.93
C SER A 17 -35.63 12.59 7.01
N SER A 18 -35.56 12.27 5.72
CA SER A 18 -36.58 12.63 4.73
C SER A 18 -37.98 12.14 5.13
N PRO A 19 -39.05 12.87 4.77
CA PRO A 19 -40.43 12.51 5.12
C PRO A 19 -40.82 11.17 4.47
N GLY A 20 -41.36 10.27 5.30
CA GLY A 20 -41.83 8.97 4.87
C GLY A 20 -42.87 9.05 3.76
N THR A 21 -42.60 8.33 2.67
CA THR A 21 -43.60 7.89 1.73
C THR A 21 -44.56 6.95 2.47
N SER A 22 -45.68 7.54 2.91
CA SER A 22 -46.91 6.82 3.22
C SER A 22 -47.38 6.08 1.97
N LEU A 23 -47.18 4.76 1.94
CA LEU A 23 -48.08 3.74 1.35
C LEU A 23 -47.43 2.36 1.52
N ASP A 24 -47.28 1.95 2.78
CA ASP A 24 -46.98 0.56 3.14
C ASP A 24 -48.31 -0.10 3.56
N LEU A 25 -49.13 -0.45 2.56
CA LEU A 25 -50.31 -1.29 2.76
C LEU A 25 -49.86 -2.76 2.63
N LYS A 26 -49.36 -3.28 3.75
CA LYS A 26 -49.31 -4.73 4.01
C LYS A 26 -50.72 -5.30 3.91
N CYS A 27 -50.97 -6.08 2.86
CA CYS A 27 -52.04 -7.07 2.85
C CYS A 27 -51.45 -8.43 2.44
N ASN A 28 -50.88 -9.13 3.40
CA ASN A 28 -50.77 -10.59 3.33
C ASN A 28 -52.02 -11.20 3.94
N GLY A 29 -52.68 -12.05 3.16
CA GLY A 29 -53.44 -13.26 3.52
C GLY A 29 -54.32 -13.26 4.76
N ASP A 30 -55.64 -13.21 4.55
CA ASP A 30 -56.58 -14.31 4.84
C ASP A 30 -58.01 -13.79 5.01
N ALA A 31 -58.82 -13.92 3.96
CA ALA A 31 -60.27 -14.14 4.07
C ALA A 31 -60.78 -14.62 2.71
N MET A 32 -60.96 -15.94 2.63
CA MET A 32 -61.75 -16.62 1.61
C MET A 32 -63.20 -16.09 1.58
N GLU A 33 -63.86 -16.33 0.45
CA GLU A 33 -65.29 -16.16 0.16
C GLU A 33 -65.74 -14.75 -0.25
N ASN A 34 -65.51 -14.38 -1.53
CA ASN A 34 -66.45 -13.63 -2.40
C ASN A 34 -65.89 -13.27 -3.81
N GLU A 35 -64.86 -13.94 -4.32
CA GLU A 35 -64.16 -13.52 -5.56
C GLU A 35 -64.88 -13.84 -6.90
N SER A 36 -65.95 -14.62 -6.95
CA SER A 36 -66.50 -15.09 -8.24
C SER A 36 -67.50 -14.14 -8.90
N GLU A 37 -68.18 -13.28 -8.14
CA GLU A 37 -69.21 -12.39 -8.71
C GLU A 37 -68.61 -11.07 -9.25
N ASP A 38 -67.57 -10.54 -8.61
CA ASP A 38 -66.91 -9.30 -9.04
C ASP A 38 -66.07 -9.47 -10.31
N LYS A 39 -65.37 -10.60 -10.47
CA LYS A 39 -64.57 -10.90 -11.68
C LYS A 39 -65.42 -10.99 -12.95
N ASN A 40 -66.68 -11.41 -12.83
CA ASN A 40 -67.60 -11.52 -13.97
C ASN A 40 -68.24 -10.18 -14.35
N GLN A 41 -68.50 -9.29 -13.38
CA GLN A 41 -68.97 -7.93 -13.66
C GLN A 41 -67.87 -7.07 -14.29
N ILE A 42 -66.63 -7.17 -13.79
CA ILE A 42 -65.47 -6.46 -14.33
C ILE A 42 -65.16 -6.93 -15.77
N ASN A 43 -65.20 -8.24 -16.05
CA ASN A 43 -65.01 -8.77 -17.40
C ASN A 43 -66.13 -8.38 -18.38
N ASN A 44 -67.37 -8.23 -17.93
CA ASN A 44 -68.46 -7.74 -18.79
C ASN A 44 -68.36 -6.22 -19.06
N ALA A 45 -67.80 -5.43 -18.14
CA ALA A 45 -67.51 -4.01 -18.37
C ALA A 45 -66.31 -3.79 -19.31
N LEU A 46 -65.33 -4.70 -19.29
CA LEU A 46 -64.13 -4.68 -20.15
C LEU A 46 -64.44 -5.00 -21.63
N LYS A 47 -65.51 -5.75 -21.92
CA LYS A 47 -65.93 -6.11 -23.30
C LYS A 47 -66.33 -4.92 -24.19
N GLY A 48 -66.53 -3.73 -23.62
CA GLY A 48 -66.87 -2.51 -24.36
C GLY A 48 -65.68 -1.59 -24.68
N LEU A 49 -64.47 -1.93 -24.21
CA LEU A 49 -63.26 -1.14 -24.40
C LEU A 49 -62.50 -1.60 -25.65
N SER A 50 -61.68 -0.72 -26.23
CA SER A 50 -60.74 -1.15 -27.27
C SER A 50 -59.74 -2.14 -26.68
N ASN A 51 -59.25 -3.08 -27.49
CA ASN A 51 -58.29 -4.11 -27.04
C ASN A 51 -57.07 -3.50 -26.32
N GLU A 52 -56.63 -2.31 -26.73
CA GLU A 52 -55.55 -1.54 -26.11
C GLU A 52 -55.91 -1.07 -24.69
N ALA A 53 -57.10 -0.48 -24.54
CA ALA A 53 -57.59 0.02 -23.25
C ALA A 53 -57.92 -1.13 -22.30
N GLU A 54 -58.42 -2.25 -22.82
CA GLU A 54 -58.66 -3.48 -22.06
C GLU A 54 -57.35 -4.05 -21.48
N MET A 55 -56.29 -4.11 -22.29
CA MET A 55 -54.97 -4.58 -21.84
C MET A 55 -54.32 -3.62 -20.84
N ALA A 56 -54.41 -2.31 -21.07
CA ALA A 56 -53.88 -1.32 -20.13
C ALA A 56 -54.58 -1.39 -18.77
N PHE A 57 -55.91 -1.54 -18.75
CA PHE A 57 -56.68 -1.66 -17.51
C PHE A 57 -56.35 -2.95 -16.76
N LYS A 58 -56.22 -4.08 -17.48
CA LYS A 58 -55.81 -5.37 -16.89
C LYS A 58 -54.39 -5.31 -16.30
N ALA A 59 -53.45 -4.67 -16.99
CA ALA A 59 -52.08 -4.49 -16.51
C ALA A 59 -51.99 -3.55 -15.28
N HIS A 60 -52.83 -2.51 -15.21
CA HIS A 60 -52.79 -1.54 -14.11
C HIS A 60 -53.36 -2.07 -12.79
N PHE A 61 -54.26 -3.06 -12.86
CA PHE A 61 -54.92 -3.67 -11.70
C PHE A 61 -54.51 -5.13 -11.46
N ASN A 62 -53.45 -5.63 -12.13
CA ASN A 62 -52.96 -7.02 -12.05
C ASN A 62 -54.07 -8.07 -12.29
N LEU A 63 -55.02 -7.78 -13.17
CA LEU A 63 -56.11 -8.69 -13.50
C LEU A 63 -55.69 -9.60 -14.67
N GLY A 64 -55.07 -10.74 -14.34
CA GLY A 64 -54.63 -11.77 -15.29
C GLY A 64 -53.16 -11.66 -15.72
N GLU A 65 -52.70 -12.62 -16.51
CA GLU A 65 -51.33 -12.67 -17.06
C GLU A 65 -51.15 -11.65 -18.19
N CYS A 66 -51.00 -10.37 -17.85
CA CYS A 66 -50.59 -9.34 -18.79
C CYS A 66 -49.11 -8.97 -18.57
N PRO A 67 -48.31 -8.81 -19.64
CA PRO A 67 -46.90 -8.45 -19.53
C PRO A 67 -46.73 -7.07 -18.87
N SER A 68 -45.67 -6.92 -18.08
CA SER A 68 -45.45 -5.72 -17.26
C SER A 68 -45.45 -4.42 -18.08
N PRO A 69 -45.82 -3.27 -17.49
CA PRO A 69 -45.74 -1.96 -18.16
C PRO A 69 -44.35 -1.65 -18.75
N ALA A 70 -43.28 -2.18 -18.15
CA ALA A 70 -41.92 -2.11 -18.69
C ALA A 70 -41.75 -2.92 -19.98
N SER A 71 -42.37 -4.11 -20.05
CA SER A 71 -42.43 -4.94 -21.27
C SER A 71 -43.24 -4.26 -22.38
N LEU A 72 -44.29 -3.52 -22.03
CA LEU A 72 -45.15 -2.78 -22.97
C LEU A 72 -44.46 -1.52 -23.52
N MET A 73 -43.73 -0.76 -22.67
CA MET A 73 -42.87 0.35 -23.14
C MET A 73 -41.74 -0.14 -24.05
N MET A 74 -41.12 -1.28 -23.72
CA MET A 74 -40.10 -1.91 -24.56
C MET A 74 -40.69 -2.30 -25.92
N ALA A 75 -41.85 -2.99 -25.94
CA ALA A 75 -42.53 -3.34 -27.19
C ALA A 75 -42.93 -2.10 -28.02
N SER A 76 -43.41 -1.03 -27.37
CA SER A 76 -43.78 0.22 -28.05
C SER A 76 -42.58 0.96 -28.66
N THR A 77 -41.40 0.87 -28.04
CA THR A 77 -40.18 1.47 -28.60
C THR A 77 -39.59 0.61 -29.73
N ILE A 78 -39.83 -0.70 -29.67
CA ILE A 78 -39.37 -1.70 -30.64
C ILE A 78 -40.18 -1.68 -31.95
N VAL A 79 -41.49 -1.41 -31.90
CA VAL A 79 -42.37 -1.44 -33.08
C VAL A 79 -42.38 -0.10 -33.86
N SER A 80 -41.77 0.96 -33.31
CA SER A 80 -41.79 2.31 -33.91
C SER A 80 -40.66 2.61 -34.91
N GLU A 81 -39.64 1.74 -35.02
CA GLU A 81 -38.56 1.88 -36.00
C GLU A 81 -38.63 0.69 -36.98
N ASP A 82 -38.72 0.95 -38.29
CA ASP A 82 -38.63 -0.04 -39.38
C ASP A 82 -37.23 -0.72 -39.41
N LYS A 83 -36.87 -1.42 -38.34
CA LYS A 83 -35.62 -2.17 -38.19
C LYS A 83 -35.89 -3.64 -38.41
N SER A 84 -34.99 -4.30 -39.12
CA SER A 84 -35.08 -5.75 -39.30
C SER A 84 -34.99 -6.44 -37.93
N THR A 85 -35.59 -7.62 -37.79
CA THR A 85 -35.52 -8.41 -36.54
C THR A 85 -34.08 -8.67 -36.09
N GLU A 86 -33.13 -8.69 -37.03
CA GLU A 86 -31.70 -8.89 -36.80
C GLU A 86 -31.03 -7.64 -36.21
N GLU A 87 -31.36 -6.44 -36.71
CA GLU A 87 -30.89 -5.17 -36.12
C GLU A 87 -31.45 -4.95 -34.71
N LEU A 88 -32.69 -5.38 -34.50
CA LEU A 88 -33.35 -5.28 -33.21
C LEU A 88 -32.70 -6.22 -32.17
N GLN A 89 -32.38 -7.45 -32.58
CA GLN A 89 -31.67 -8.41 -31.74
C GLN A 89 -30.25 -7.96 -31.43
N LYS A 90 -29.56 -7.35 -32.41
CA LYS A 90 -28.24 -6.74 -32.21
C LYS A 90 -28.29 -5.61 -31.17
N LYS A 91 -29.23 -4.68 -31.32
CA LYS A 91 -29.39 -3.56 -30.37
C LYS A 91 -29.78 -4.04 -28.97
N PHE A 92 -30.55 -5.12 -28.87
CA PHE A 92 -30.85 -5.76 -27.59
C PHE A 92 -29.61 -6.37 -26.93
N GLY A 93 -28.73 -6.99 -27.72
CA GLY A 93 -27.43 -7.47 -27.27
C GLY A 93 -26.53 -6.33 -26.78
N GLU A 94 -26.44 -5.23 -27.53
CA GLU A 94 -25.67 -4.04 -27.15
C GLU A 94 -26.17 -3.44 -25.82
N ILE A 95 -27.50 -3.33 -25.63
CA ILE A 95 -28.09 -2.83 -24.38
C ILE A 95 -27.83 -3.79 -23.21
N LEU A 96 -27.85 -5.11 -23.43
CA LEU A 96 -27.53 -6.09 -22.39
C LEU A 96 -26.05 -5.99 -21.97
N ASP A 97 -25.15 -5.87 -22.93
CA ASP A 97 -23.71 -5.70 -22.68
C ASP A 97 -23.44 -4.40 -21.92
N GLU A 98 -24.07 -3.30 -22.32
CA GLU A 98 -24.00 -2.02 -21.61
C GLU A 98 -24.54 -2.15 -20.18
N ASN A 99 -25.65 -2.88 -19.98
CA ASN A 99 -26.21 -3.12 -18.65
C ASN A 99 -25.26 -3.94 -17.75
N ILE A 100 -24.56 -4.93 -18.32
CA ILE A 100 -23.54 -5.72 -17.60
C ILE A 100 -22.37 -4.82 -17.21
N ILE A 101 -21.86 -3.99 -18.13
CA ILE A 101 -20.76 -3.05 -17.86
C ILE A 101 -21.16 -2.05 -16.78
N LEU A 102 -22.37 -1.49 -16.87
CA LEU A 102 -22.90 -0.56 -15.86
C LEU A 102 -23.01 -1.24 -14.50
N LYS A 103 -23.52 -2.47 -14.44
CA LYS A 103 -23.63 -3.23 -13.18
C LYS A 103 -22.28 -3.50 -12.54
N GLU A 104 -21.27 -3.88 -13.32
CA GLU A 104 -19.91 -4.11 -12.81
C GLU A 104 -19.26 -2.79 -12.37
N THR A 105 -19.45 -1.71 -13.13
CA THR A 105 -18.96 -0.37 -12.76
C THR A 105 -19.58 0.10 -11.44
N LEU A 106 -20.89 -0.11 -11.26
CA LEU A 106 -21.61 0.26 -10.05
C LEU A 106 -21.16 -0.58 -8.85
N LYS A 107 -20.87 -1.87 -9.07
CA LYS A 107 -20.27 -2.75 -8.05
C LYS A 107 -18.87 -2.26 -7.63
N GLN A 108 -17.99 -1.95 -8.58
CA GLN A 108 -16.67 -1.39 -8.30
C GLN A 108 -16.75 -0.05 -7.57
N ASN A 109 -17.70 0.81 -7.97
CA ASN A 109 -17.94 2.07 -7.28
C ASN A 109 -18.39 1.85 -5.82
N ASN A 110 -19.32 0.92 -5.58
CA ASN A 110 -19.76 0.56 -4.24
C ASN A 110 -18.63 0.00 -3.37
N ASP A 111 -17.75 -0.83 -3.93
CA ASP A 111 -16.62 -1.40 -3.19
C ASP A 111 -15.57 -0.31 -2.88
N SER A 112 -15.30 0.60 -3.82
CA SER A 112 -14.45 1.77 -3.56
C SER A 112 -15.02 2.70 -2.47
N ILE A 113 -16.34 2.94 -2.47
CA ILE A 113 -16.99 3.73 -1.42
C ILE A 113 -16.85 3.06 -0.04
N LYS A 114 -16.98 1.73 0.04
CA LYS A 114 -16.76 1.00 1.31
C LYS A 114 -15.33 1.16 1.80
N GLU A 115 -14.34 1.05 0.92
CA GLU A 115 -12.93 1.25 1.29
C GLU A 115 -12.69 2.68 1.79
N GLN A 116 -13.25 3.69 1.13
CA GLN A 116 -13.17 5.08 1.60
C GLN A 116 -13.84 5.25 2.96
N PHE A 117 -15.00 4.62 3.18
CA PHE A 117 -15.69 4.67 4.47
C PHE A 117 -14.85 4.05 5.59
N LEU A 118 -14.21 2.91 5.34
CA LEU A 118 -13.30 2.26 6.30
C LEU A 118 -12.08 3.14 6.60
N LEU A 119 -11.52 3.81 5.59
CA LEU A 119 -10.41 4.74 5.78
C LEU A 119 -10.81 5.94 6.64
N ILE A 120 -11.99 6.52 6.39
CA ILE A 120 -12.53 7.62 7.20
C ILE A 120 -12.74 7.16 8.64
N ALA A 121 -13.33 5.98 8.85
CA ALA A 121 -13.54 5.42 10.18
C ALA A 121 -12.20 5.23 10.94
N SER A 122 -11.17 4.70 10.28
CA SER A 122 -9.83 4.58 10.85
C SER A 122 -9.23 5.93 11.22
N CYS A 123 -9.36 6.93 10.34
CA CYS A 123 -8.86 8.28 10.57
C CYS A 123 -9.57 8.95 11.77
N GLN A 124 -10.88 8.78 11.88
CA GLN A 124 -11.66 9.24 13.03
C GLN A 124 -11.21 8.57 14.33
N GLU A 125 -10.95 7.25 14.32
CA GLU A 125 -10.45 6.52 15.48
C GLU A 125 -9.06 7.03 15.92
N ASP A 126 -8.15 7.25 14.98
CA ASP A 126 -6.81 7.76 15.25
C ASP A 126 -6.84 9.19 15.80
N MET A 127 -7.72 10.04 15.27
CA MET A 127 -7.94 11.40 15.79
C MET A 127 -8.49 11.36 17.23
N MET A 128 -9.43 10.47 17.53
CA MET A 128 -9.97 10.29 18.89
C MET A 128 -8.90 9.79 19.85
N LYS A 129 -8.05 8.84 19.43
CA LYS A 129 -6.91 8.37 20.23
C LYS A 129 -5.91 9.50 20.51
N ALA A 130 -5.59 10.32 19.50
CA ALA A 130 -4.70 11.46 19.67
C ALA A 130 -5.27 12.48 20.65
N HIS A 131 -6.55 12.83 20.53
CA HIS A 131 -7.22 13.73 21.48
C HIS A 131 -7.23 13.18 22.90
N GLN A 132 -7.50 11.88 23.07
CA GLN A 132 -7.47 11.23 24.38
C GLN A 132 -6.07 11.28 24.99
N LEU A 133 -5.03 10.99 24.20
CA LEU A 133 -3.64 11.05 24.65
C LEU A 133 -3.21 12.49 25.01
N HIS A 134 -3.61 13.48 24.23
CA HIS A 134 -3.34 14.89 24.54
C HIS A 134 -4.05 15.31 25.83
N LYS A 135 -5.29 14.87 26.05
CA LYS A 135 -6.03 15.13 27.28
C LYS A 135 -5.36 14.50 28.50
N GLU A 136 -4.88 13.26 28.38
CA GLU A 136 -4.11 12.58 29.43
C GLU A 136 -2.82 13.34 29.74
N LYS A 137 -2.04 13.72 28.72
CA LYS A 137 -0.81 14.51 28.91
C LYS A 137 -1.06 15.88 29.52
N PHE A 138 -2.16 16.53 29.15
CA PHE A 138 -2.57 17.79 29.75
C PHE A 138 -2.88 17.61 31.24
N ASN A 139 -3.62 16.55 31.60
CA ASN A 139 -3.94 16.25 33.00
C ASN A 139 -2.69 15.92 33.82
N GLU A 140 -1.79 15.07 33.30
CA GLU A 140 -0.50 14.77 33.94
C GLU A 140 0.31 16.06 34.20
N THR A 141 0.36 16.95 33.21
CA THR A 141 1.06 18.24 33.32
C THR A 141 0.42 19.14 34.36
N ARG A 142 -0.92 19.21 34.38
CA ARG A 142 -1.68 19.98 35.37
C ARG A 142 -1.41 19.48 36.79
N GLU A 143 -1.46 18.17 37.01
CA GLU A 143 -1.17 17.56 38.31
C GLU A 143 0.26 17.84 38.76
N LEU A 144 1.23 17.79 37.84
CA LEU A 144 2.62 18.11 38.13
C LEU A 144 2.78 19.57 38.58
N VAL A 145 2.12 20.51 37.88
CA VAL A 145 2.12 21.93 38.24
C VAL A 145 1.47 22.15 39.61
N GLU A 146 0.38 21.45 39.93
CA GLU A 146 -0.27 21.53 41.24
C GLU A 146 0.64 20.99 42.36
N LYS A 147 1.34 19.86 42.13
CA LYS A 147 2.33 19.31 43.07
C LYS A 147 3.49 20.29 43.31
N LEU A 148 4.05 20.85 42.25
CA LEU A 148 5.14 21.84 42.35
C LEU A 148 4.69 23.12 43.06
N ARG A 149 3.44 23.56 42.87
CA ARG A 149 2.89 24.70 43.63
C ARG A 149 2.74 24.39 45.11
N ALA A 150 2.26 23.19 45.46
CA ALA A 150 2.13 22.76 46.85
C ALA A 150 3.50 22.65 47.54
N GLU A 151 4.48 22.06 46.85
CA GLU A 151 5.86 21.95 47.32
C GLU A 151 6.51 23.33 47.51
N ASN A 152 6.38 24.23 46.52
CA ASN A 152 6.86 25.60 46.65
C ASN A 152 6.21 26.36 47.83
N LYS A 153 4.91 26.16 48.06
CA LYS A 153 4.22 26.75 49.21
C LYS A 153 4.79 26.20 50.53
N LYS A 154 5.06 24.91 50.60
CA LYS A 154 5.67 24.27 51.77
C LYS A 154 7.09 24.77 52.03
N LEU A 155 7.94 24.79 51.00
CA LEU A 155 9.31 25.30 51.10
C LEU A 155 9.34 26.76 51.57
N LYS A 156 8.45 27.62 51.05
CA LYS A 156 8.31 29.00 51.54
C LYS A 156 7.94 29.08 53.02
N GLN A 157 7.05 28.20 53.50
CA GLN A 157 6.70 28.14 54.92
C GLN A 157 7.87 27.65 55.78
N ASP A 158 8.63 26.66 55.30
CA ASP A 158 9.78 26.12 56.03
C ASP A 158 10.93 27.13 56.11
N ILE A 159 11.18 27.89 55.04
CA ILE A 159 12.11 29.02 55.03
C ILE A 159 11.68 30.10 56.03
N ALA A 160 10.39 30.45 56.08
CA ALA A 160 9.88 31.43 57.04
C ALA A 160 10.10 30.98 58.50
N LYS A 161 9.84 29.71 58.81
CA LYS A 161 10.08 29.12 60.15
C LYS A 161 11.56 29.11 60.53
N LEU A 162 12.45 28.79 59.59
CA LEU A 162 13.89 28.80 59.82
C LEU A 162 14.43 30.23 60.02
N SER A 163 13.87 31.21 59.30
CA SER A 163 14.21 32.62 59.47
C SER A 163 13.72 33.21 60.79
N GLU A 164 12.62 32.72 61.34
CA GLU A 164 12.16 33.08 62.70
C GLU A 164 12.97 32.37 63.81
N ALA A 165 13.78 31.37 63.46
CA ALA A 165 14.49 30.51 64.41
C ALA A 165 15.99 30.84 64.65
N GLY A 166 16.46 32.08 64.43
CA GLY A 166 17.82 32.49 64.85
C GLY A 166 17.95 33.99 65.15
N PRO A 167 18.84 34.46 66.08
CA PRO A 167 19.87 33.76 66.86
C PRO A 167 19.79 34.12 68.37
N ALA A 168 19.09 33.34 69.20
CA ALA A 168 18.99 33.62 70.65
C ALA A 168 19.80 32.68 71.56
N SER A 169 20.53 31.68 71.03
CA SER A 169 21.09 30.59 71.87
C SER A 169 22.62 30.45 71.89
N LEU A 170 23.39 31.25 71.16
CA LEU A 170 24.84 30.97 70.98
C LEU A 170 25.80 32.15 71.27
N ARG A 171 25.48 33.05 72.20
CA ARG A 171 26.43 34.07 72.69
C ARG A 171 26.47 34.18 74.21
N LYS A 172 27.09 33.21 74.89
CA LYS A 172 27.71 33.39 76.21
C LYS A 172 28.93 32.50 76.35
N SER A 173 30.12 33.12 76.29
CA SER A 173 31.38 32.82 77.00
C SER A 173 32.55 33.47 76.25
N GLN A 174 33.09 34.58 76.79
CA GLN A 174 34.45 34.69 77.36
C GLN A 174 35.57 34.77 76.29
N VAL A 175 36.64 35.59 76.33
CA VAL A 175 37.25 36.55 77.27
C VAL A 175 38.37 37.30 76.51
N ASN A 176 38.57 38.59 76.85
CA ASN A 176 39.74 39.51 76.81
C ASN A 176 40.86 39.48 75.75
N GLY A 177 41.28 40.69 75.34
CA GLY A 177 42.64 41.03 74.90
C GLY A 177 42.78 42.36 74.13
N GLU A 178 43.10 43.44 74.84
CA GLU A 178 43.51 44.79 74.38
C GLU A 178 44.80 44.72 73.50
N THR A 179 45.22 45.59 72.57
CA THR A 179 45.39 47.07 72.53
C THR A 179 46.06 47.44 71.17
N GLY A 180 45.92 48.68 70.66
CA GLY A 180 46.98 49.36 69.88
C GLY A 180 46.69 49.86 68.46
N GLU A 181 46.88 51.16 68.24
CA GLU A 181 46.55 51.98 67.06
C GLU A 181 47.62 52.08 65.94
N ALA A 182 47.15 52.49 64.75
CA ALA A 182 47.71 53.49 63.81
C ALA A 182 48.77 53.15 62.71
N VAL A 183 48.29 53.27 61.45
CA VAL A 183 48.77 54.17 60.36
C VAL A 183 49.82 53.68 59.31
N ASP A 184 49.29 53.61 58.07
CA ASP A 184 49.81 53.97 56.73
C ASP A 184 50.74 53.07 55.87
N ARG A 185 50.19 52.80 54.67
CA ARG A 185 50.80 52.64 53.32
C ARG A 185 51.95 51.65 53.08
N GLY A 186 51.58 50.56 52.40
CA GLY A 186 52.13 50.27 51.07
C GLY A 186 52.79 48.91 50.87
N LYS A 187 52.17 48.10 49.98
CA LYS A 187 52.68 46.91 49.28
C LYS A 187 52.74 45.58 50.05
N SER A 188 51.70 44.76 49.86
CA SER A 188 51.79 43.39 49.29
C SER A 188 50.42 42.72 49.31
N ALA A 189 50.27 41.75 48.42
CA ALA A 189 49.07 41.01 48.02
C ALA A 189 48.34 40.24 49.17
N PRO A 190 47.12 39.72 48.92
CA PRO A 190 46.02 39.60 49.86
C PRO A 190 45.91 38.22 50.54
N ASN A 191 45.17 38.14 51.65
CA ASN A 191 44.44 36.98 52.21
C ASN A 191 43.95 37.42 53.61
N SER A 192 42.78 37.09 54.16
CA SER A 192 41.84 35.99 53.98
C SER A 192 40.63 36.33 54.87
N GLY A 193 39.39 36.05 54.46
CA GLY A 193 38.23 36.34 55.32
C GLY A 193 36.84 36.16 54.72
N VAL A 194 36.65 35.06 54.00
CA VAL A 194 35.33 34.43 53.73
C VAL A 194 34.36 35.29 52.93
N TYR A 195 34.54 35.22 51.61
CA TYR A 195 33.41 35.30 50.68
C TYR A 195 32.30 34.37 51.18
N GLU A 196 31.12 34.93 51.42
CA GLU A 196 29.87 34.17 51.56
C GLU A 196 29.64 33.49 50.20
N PHE A 197 30.23 32.31 50.07
CA PHE A 197 30.05 31.41 48.96
C PHE A 197 28.57 31.02 49.06
N VAL A 198 27.74 31.67 48.25
CA VAL A 198 26.46 31.09 47.80
C VAL A 198 26.80 29.66 47.45
N ALA A 199 26.36 28.71 48.30
CA ALA A 199 26.65 27.31 48.09
C ALA A 199 26.26 27.02 46.64
N SER A 200 27.25 26.60 45.86
CA SER A 200 27.03 26.07 44.52
C SER A 200 25.81 25.16 44.60
N PRO A 201 24.80 25.34 43.74
CA PRO A 201 23.61 24.50 43.79
C PRO A 201 24.08 23.05 43.86
N ASP A 202 23.59 22.29 44.84
CA ASP A 202 24.02 20.91 45.06
C ASP A 202 24.02 20.18 43.71
N ASP A 203 25.07 19.42 43.39
CA ASP A 203 25.23 18.77 42.08
C ASP A 203 23.95 18.00 41.67
N ASP A 204 23.23 17.42 42.64
CA ASP A 204 21.92 16.77 42.44
C ASP A 204 20.83 17.69 41.87
N THR A 205 20.81 18.96 42.26
CA THR A 205 19.89 19.97 41.69
C THR A 205 20.30 20.39 40.29
N ILE A 206 21.60 20.50 40.04
CA ILE A 206 22.14 20.79 38.71
C ILE A 206 21.82 19.63 37.76
N ASP A 207 22.00 18.38 38.20
CA ASP A 207 21.72 17.18 37.42
C ASP A 207 20.24 17.02 37.10
N LYS A 208 19.35 17.29 38.07
CA LYS A 208 17.89 17.25 37.83
C LYS A 208 17.43 18.31 36.83
N LEU A 209 17.94 19.54 36.95
CA LEU A 209 17.62 20.61 36.00
C LEU A 209 18.23 20.32 34.61
N THR A 210 19.42 19.74 34.56
CA THR A 210 20.08 19.30 33.31
C THR A 210 19.28 18.20 32.63
N ALA A 211 18.81 17.19 33.37
CA ALA A 211 17.97 16.11 32.84
C ALA A 211 16.59 16.62 32.37
N GLN A 212 15.99 17.58 33.09
CA GLN A 212 14.74 18.22 32.65
C GLN A 212 14.95 19.04 31.38
N LEU A 213 16.04 19.81 31.28
CA LEU A 213 16.41 20.53 30.07
C LEU A 213 16.65 19.59 28.89
N GLU A 214 17.32 18.47 29.11
CA GLU A 214 17.57 17.45 28.09
C GLU A 214 16.26 16.80 27.61
N LEU A 215 15.32 16.51 28.53
CA LEU A 215 14.01 15.98 28.18
C LEU A 215 13.17 16.97 27.36
N VAL A 216 13.14 18.24 27.77
CA VAL A 216 12.44 19.31 27.05
C VAL A 216 13.07 19.54 25.69
N GLU A 217 14.40 19.52 25.58
CA GLU A 217 15.10 19.64 24.30
C GLU A 217 14.82 18.43 23.39
N LYS A 218 14.71 17.22 23.94
CA LYS A 218 14.30 16.03 23.19
C LYS A 218 12.87 16.16 22.66
N GLN A 219 11.93 16.64 23.48
CA GLN A 219 10.56 16.92 23.04
C GLN A 219 10.51 18.02 21.98
N ARG A 220 11.32 19.09 22.13
CA ARG A 220 11.45 20.15 21.12
C ARG A 220 11.92 19.60 19.78
N ARG A 221 12.95 18.75 19.79
CA ARG A 221 13.45 18.08 18.58
C ARG A 221 12.40 17.18 17.94
N GLN A 222 11.62 16.45 18.75
CA GLN A 222 10.52 15.63 18.25
C GLN A 222 9.45 16.46 17.53
N VAL A 223 9.02 17.57 18.13
CA VAL A 223 8.03 18.49 17.52
C VAL A 223 8.57 19.14 16.24
N ILE A 224 9.87 19.44 16.18
CA ILE A 224 10.51 19.95 14.95
C ILE A 224 10.42 18.90 13.83
N VAL A 225 10.80 17.65 14.11
CA VAL A 225 10.72 16.55 13.14
C VAL A 225 9.28 16.30 12.69
N GLU A 226 8.31 16.36 13.61
CA GLU A 226 6.89 16.21 13.27
C GLU A 226 6.37 17.37 12.42
N ASN A 227 6.78 18.61 12.70
CA ASN A 227 6.45 19.76 11.86
C ASN A 227 7.08 19.69 10.48
N GLU A 228 8.33 19.23 10.37
CA GLU A 228 8.97 18.99 9.08
C GLU A 228 8.20 17.91 8.30
N LYS A 229 7.80 16.82 8.95
CA LYS A 229 6.97 15.78 8.33
C LYS A 229 5.62 16.34 7.85
N LEU A 230 4.96 17.16 8.66
CA LEU A 230 3.71 17.83 8.27
C LEU A 230 3.93 18.81 7.11
N SER A 231 5.06 19.52 7.08
CA SER A 231 5.43 20.40 5.98
C SER A 231 5.62 19.63 4.68
N TRP A 232 6.33 18.49 4.72
CA TRP A 232 6.49 17.60 3.57
C TRP A 232 5.15 17.02 3.10
N GLN A 233 4.27 16.63 4.02
CA GLN A 233 2.93 16.15 3.67
C GLN A 233 2.08 17.25 3.02
N LYS A 234 2.16 18.48 3.53
CA LYS A 234 1.46 19.63 2.94
C LYS A 234 1.96 19.91 1.51
N GLU A 235 3.26 19.96 1.31
CA GLU A 235 3.88 20.19 0.00
C GLU A 235 3.53 19.06 -0.99
N SER A 236 3.54 17.81 -0.52
CA SER A 236 3.11 16.66 -1.33
C SER A 236 1.63 16.75 -1.73
N LEU A 237 0.75 17.17 -0.82
CA LEU A 237 -0.67 17.36 -1.13
C LEU A 237 -0.89 18.51 -2.10
N GLU A 238 -0.14 19.60 -1.97
CA GLU A 238 -0.18 20.75 -2.88
C GLU A 238 0.21 20.32 -4.30
N HIS A 239 1.30 19.55 -4.45
CA HIS A 239 1.69 18.98 -5.74
C HIS A 239 0.63 18.05 -6.36
N ILE A 240 -0.02 17.21 -5.54
CA ILE A 240 -1.12 16.34 -6.01
C ILE A 240 -2.30 17.18 -6.48
N VAL A 241 -2.69 18.23 -5.74
CA VAL A 241 -3.78 19.14 -6.11
C VAL A 241 -3.46 19.86 -7.42
N ASP A 242 -2.23 20.36 -7.59
CA ASP A 242 -1.81 21.04 -8.82
C ASP A 242 -1.82 20.09 -10.02
N THR A 243 -1.29 18.88 -9.85
CA THR A 243 -1.28 17.85 -10.91
C THR A 243 -2.71 17.47 -11.30
N THR A 244 -3.57 17.20 -10.31
CA THR A 244 -4.97 16.84 -10.54
C THR A 244 -5.76 17.99 -11.17
N SER A 245 -5.47 19.24 -10.78
CA SER A 245 -6.09 20.42 -11.36
C SER A 245 -5.72 20.56 -12.83
N LYS A 246 -4.45 20.34 -13.17
CA LYS A 246 -3.96 20.39 -14.55
C LYS A 246 -4.58 19.29 -15.40
N GLU A 247 -4.62 18.05 -14.91
CA GLU A 247 -5.28 16.93 -15.61
C GLU A 247 -6.77 17.20 -15.85
N ARG A 248 -7.47 17.76 -14.87
CA ARG A 248 -8.87 18.18 -15.01
C ARG A 248 -9.03 19.23 -16.09
N ASP A 249 -8.15 20.21 -16.18
CA ASP A 249 -8.24 21.28 -17.17
C ASP A 249 -7.91 20.76 -18.58
N GLU A 250 -6.94 19.86 -18.72
CA GLU A 250 -6.65 19.14 -19.97
C GLU A 250 -7.85 18.27 -20.43
N LEU A 251 -8.53 17.61 -19.49
CA LEU A 251 -9.74 16.83 -19.79
C LEU A 251 -10.90 17.73 -20.23
N LYS A 252 -11.09 18.89 -19.59
CA LYS A 252 -12.09 19.87 -20.02
C LYS A 252 -11.82 20.39 -21.43
N GLU A 253 -10.55 20.65 -21.76
CA GLU A 253 -10.16 21.08 -23.10
C GLU A 253 -10.40 19.99 -24.15
N LYS A 254 -10.06 18.72 -23.84
CA LYS A 254 -10.37 17.57 -24.70
C LYS A 254 -11.87 17.40 -24.94
N ILE A 255 -12.69 17.53 -23.91
CA ILE A 255 -14.17 17.47 -24.05
C ILE A 255 -14.65 18.57 -24.99
N LYS A 256 -14.20 19.82 -24.78
CA LYS A 256 -14.58 20.95 -25.63
C LYS A 256 -14.17 20.74 -27.10
N ASN A 257 -12.99 20.17 -27.35
CA ASN A 257 -12.54 19.86 -28.70
C ASN A 257 -13.37 18.73 -29.35
N LEU A 258 -13.73 17.69 -28.59
CA LEU A 258 -14.61 16.63 -29.07
C LEU A 258 -16.02 17.13 -29.36
N GLU A 259 -16.57 18.02 -28.53
CA GLU A 259 -17.85 18.67 -28.78
C GLU A 259 -17.84 19.49 -30.08
N LEU A 260 -16.75 20.25 -30.31
CA LEU A 260 -16.57 21.01 -31.55
C LEU A 260 -16.45 20.10 -32.78
N GLN A 261 -15.70 19.00 -32.66
CA GLN A 261 -15.57 18.01 -33.72
C GLN A 261 -16.92 17.34 -34.04
N ASN A 262 -17.69 16.94 -33.02
CA ASN A 262 -19.03 16.39 -33.19
C ASN A 262 -19.98 17.39 -33.87
N SER A 263 -19.90 18.68 -33.49
CA SER A 263 -20.66 19.73 -34.15
C SER A 263 -20.30 19.85 -35.64
N ASN A 264 -19.02 19.80 -35.99
CA ASN A 264 -18.56 19.86 -37.38
C ASN A 264 -18.99 18.63 -38.20
N ILE A 265 -18.92 17.43 -37.63
CA ILE A 265 -19.39 16.22 -38.29
C ILE A 265 -20.89 16.28 -38.53
N ARG A 266 -21.65 16.79 -37.53
CA ARG A 266 -23.10 16.96 -37.67
C ARG A 266 -23.46 17.93 -38.79
N THR A 267 -22.78 19.07 -38.90
CA THR A 267 -23.03 20.00 -40.00
C THR A 267 -22.66 19.41 -41.36
N GLN A 268 -21.58 18.63 -41.46
CA GLN A 268 -21.22 17.91 -42.68
C GLN A 268 -22.32 16.92 -43.10
N PHE A 269 -22.85 16.12 -42.17
CA PHE A 269 -23.96 15.20 -42.47
C PHE A 269 -25.24 15.95 -42.86
N GLU A 270 -25.54 17.09 -42.22
CA GLU A 270 -26.69 17.92 -42.61
C GLU A 270 -26.55 18.46 -44.05
N ASP A 271 -25.34 18.83 -44.46
CA ASP A 271 -25.05 19.27 -45.83
C ASP A 271 -25.11 18.11 -46.83
N GLU A 272 -24.58 16.92 -46.49
CA GLU A 272 -24.70 15.72 -47.33
C GLU A 272 -26.15 15.30 -47.53
N ILE A 273 -26.95 15.31 -46.46
CA ILE A 273 -28.40 15.03 -46.54
C ILE A 273 -29.09 16.06 -47.45
N ARG A 274 -28.68 17.34 -47.37
CA ARG A 274 -29.24 18.39 -48.24
C ARG A 274 -28.89 18.13 -49.72
N ILE A 275 -27.65 17.74 -50.01
CA ILE A 275 -27.20 17.39 -51.37
C ILE A 275 -27.96 16.16 -51.88
N LEU A 276 -28.07 15.10 -51.08
CA LEU A 276 -28.81 13.88 -51.43
C LEU A 276 -30.27 14.17 -51.74
N LYS A 277 -30.94 14.98 -50.92
CA LYS A 277 -32.34 15.40 -51.17
C LYS A 277 -32.49 16.12 -52.50
N LYS A 278 -31.54 17.01 -52.84
CA LYS A 278 -31.53 17.70 -54.13
C LYS A 278 -31.38 16.72 -55.30
N ASN A 279 -30.38 15.83 -55.22
CA ASN A 279 -30.14 14.83 -56.27
C ASN A 279 -31.35 13.91 -56.48
N LEU A 280 -32.03 13.53 -55.40
CA LEU A 280 -33.24 12.70 -55.45
C LEU A 280 -34.38 13.43 -56.18
N TYR A 281 -34.56 14.72 -55.87
CA TYR A 281 -35.52 15.58 -56.57
C TYR A 281 -35.22 15.70 -58.07
N ASP A 282 -33.96 15.98 -58.43
CA ASP A 282 -33.53 16.12 -59.83
C ASP A 282 -33.69 14.79 -60.62
N THR A 283 -33.45 13.65 -59.96
CA THR A 283 -33.63 12.32 -60.54
C THR A 283 -35.12 11.99 -60.74
N GLN A 284 -35.97 12.42 -59.82
CA GLN A 284 -37.42 12.23 -59.91
C GLN A 284 -38.04 13.09 -61.01
N GLU A 285 -37.55 14.32 -61.20
CA GLU A 285 -37.96 15.22 -62.27
C GLU A 285 -37.54 14.70 -63.66
N THR A 286 -36.34 14.14 -63.78
CA THR A 286 -35.86 13.49 -65.02
C THR A 286 -36.58 12.17 -65.32
N TYR A 287 -36.98 11.42 -64.29
CA TYR A 287 -37.82 10.22 -64.45
C TYR A 287 -39.22 10.57 -64.98
N GLU A 288 -39.88 11.59 -64.42
CA GLU A 288 -41.18 12.04 -64.92
C GLU A 288 -41.09 12.65 -66.35
N SER A 289 -39.95 13.23 -66.72
CA SER A 289 -39.71 13.80 -68.05
C SER A 289 -39.34 12.77 -69.14
N SER A 290 -38.97 11.54 -68.75
CA SER A 290 -38.50 10.49 -69.69
C SER A 290 -39.54 9.39 -69.96
N LYS A 291 -40.82 9.67 -69.69
CA LYS A 291 -41.97 8.74 -69.81
C LYS A 291 -42.31 8.26 -71.23
N GLY A 292 -41.38 8.32 -72.17
CA GLY A 292 -41.56 7.78 -73.51
C GLY A 292 -40.25 7.51 -74.23
N LEU A 293 -39.51 6.46 -73.85
CA LEU A 293 -38.45 5.92 -74.71
C LEU A 293 -38.39 4.39 -74.73
N ASN A 294 -38.65 3.90 -75.95
CA ASN A 294 -37.93 2.91 -76.76
C ASN A 294 -37.39 1.62 -76.10
N ASN A 295 -37.91 0.50 -76.59
CA ASN A 295 -37.67 -0.88 -76.14
C ASN A 295 -36.18 -1.30 -76.13
N ASP A 296 -35.34 -0.72 -76.99
CA ASP A 296 -33.89 -1.02 -77.03
C ASP A 296 -33.12 -0.44 -75.85
N GLU A 297 -33.55 0.70 -75.32
CA GLU A 297 -32.91 1.33 -74.16
C GLU A 297 -33.25 0.57 -72.87
N MET A 298 -34.46 -0.02 -72.83
CA MET A 298 -34.91 -0.91 -71.76
C MET A 298 -34.10 -2.20 -71.72
N LEU A 299 -33.87 -2.85 -72.87
CA LEU A 299 -33.00 -4.04 -72.95
C LEU A 299 -31.56 -3.76 -72.50
N ARG A 300 -31.02 -2.59 -72.83
CA ARG A 300 -29.67 -2.20 -72.40
C ARG A 300 -29.60 -1.92 -70.90
N LYS A 301 -30.65 -1.32 -70.33
CA LYS A 301 -30.79 -1.14 -68.87
C LYS A 301 -30.93 -2.49 -68.16
N ASP A 302 -31.69 -3.44 -68.72
CA ASP A 302 -31.84 -4.78 -68.15
C ASP A 302 -30.50 -5.55 -68.10
N LEU A 303 -29.67 -5.44 -69.14
CA LEU A 303 -28.32 -6.03 -69.14
C LEU A 303 -27.42 -5.43 -68.04
N ILE A 304 -27.46 -4.10 -67.87
CA ILE A 304 -26.69 -3.41 -66.81
C ILE A 304 -27.22 -3.80 -65.42
N VAL A 305 -28.54 -3.89 -65.26
CA VAL A 305 -29.17 -4.35 -64.01
C VAL A 305 -28.75 -5.78 -63.68
N GLN A 306 -28.69 -6.66 -64.67
CA GLN A 306 -28.24 -8.04 -64.48
C GLN A 306 -26.75 -8.12 -64.10
N GLU A 307 -25.89 -7.33 -64.74
CA GLU A 307 -24.46 -7.25 -64.41
C GLU A 307 -24.24 -6.72 -62.99
N LEU A 308 -24.91 -5.62 -62.61
CA LEU A 308 -24.87 -5.07 -61.27
C LEU A 308 -25.43 -6.04 -60.23
N SER A 309 -26.50 -6.77 -60.55
CA SER A 309 -27.08 -7.79 -59.67
C SER A 309 -26.12 -8.95 -59.42
N SER A 310 -25.38 -9.38 -60.46
CA SER A 310 -24.31 -10.38 -60.30
C SER A 310 -23.18 -9.88 -59.39
N LYS A 311 -22.79 -8.61 -59.55
CA LYS A 311 -21.72 -7.98 -58.77
C LYS A 311 -22.11 -7.73 -57.32
N VAL A 312 -23.38 -7.41 -57.07
CA VAL A 312 -23.95 -7.35 -55.71
C VAL A 312 -23.90 -8.74 -55.07
N SER A 313 -24.24 -9.79 -55.81
CA SER A 313 -24.20 -11.16 -55.29
C SER A 313 -22.77 -11.61 -54.93
N THR A 314 -21.76 -11.28 -55.75
CA THR A 314 -20.36 -11.59 -55.42
C THR A 314 -19.86 -10.81 -54.22
N LEU A 315 -20.11 -9.49 -54.16
CA LEU A 315 -19.75 -8.67 -53.00
C LEU A 315 -20.45 -9.14 -51.72
N GLN A 316 -21.69 -9.60 -51.80
CA GLN A 316 -22.41 -10.15 -50.66
C GLN A 316 -21.81 -11.48 -50.18
N SER A 317 -21.29 -12.31 -51.08
CA SER A 317 -20.53 -13.52 -50.74
C SER A 317 -19.17 -13.20 -50.11
N GLU A 318 -18.45 -12.23 -50.64
CA GLU A 318 -17.16 -11.76 -50.09
C GLU A 318 -17.34 -11.12 -48.71
N LEU A 319 -18.41 -10.36 -48.52
CA LEU A 319 -18.78 -9.77 -47.22
C LEU A 319 -19.06 -10.87 -46.18
N LYS A 320 -19.87 -11.88 -46.53
CA LYS A 320 -20.12 -13.03 -45.64
C LYS A 320 -18.83 -13.77 -45.28
N THR A 321 -17.95 -13.97 -46.25
CA THR A 321 -16.65 -14.63 -46.04
C THR A 321 -15.76 -13.81 -45.10
N SER A 322 -15.75 -12.48 -45.28
CA SER A 322 -14.98 -11.57 -44.42
C SER A 322 -15.54 -11.51 -43.00
N GLN A 323 -16.87 -11.49 -42.84
CA GLN A 323 -17.54 -11.55 -41.53
C GLN A 323 -17.20 -12.85 -40.79
N LEU A 324 -17.16 -13.98 -41.48
CA LEU A 324 -16.76 -15.27 -40.90
C LEU A 324 -15.32 -15.23 -40.39
N LYS A 325 -14.41 -14.61 -41.16
CA LYS A 325 -13.01 -14.44 -40.79
C LYS A 325 -12.81 -13.51 -39.59
N VAL A 326 -13.64 -12.48 -39.46
CA VAL A 326 -13.65 -11.60 -38.27
C VAL A 326 -14.07 -12.39 -37.03
N LEU A 327 -15.12 -13.21 -37.13
CA LEU A 327 -15.56 -14.09 -36.03
C LEU A 327 -14.47 -15.08 -35.60
N GLU A 328 -13.75 -15.68 -36.55
CA GLU A 328 -12.61 -16.56 -36.24
C GLU A 328 -11.50 -15.81 -35.48
N LEU A 329 -11.15 -14.59 -35.90
CA LEU A 329 -10.15 -13.76 -35.23
C LEU A 329 -10.60 -13.31 -33.83
N GLU A 330 -11.87 -12.98 -33.65
CA GLU A 330 -12.44 -12.67 -32.33
C GLU A 330 -12.38 -13.87 -31.40
N ASN A 331 -12.65 -15.08 -31.90
CA ASN A 331 -12.52 -16.30 -31.12
C ASN A 331 -11.07 -16.58 -30.69
N VAL A 332 -10.10 -16.39 -31.60
CA VAL A 332 -8.66 -16.49 -31.27
C VAL A 332 -8.27 -15.45 -30.21
N LYS A 333 -8.77 -14.22 -30.32
CA LYS A 333 -8.54 -13.17 -29.32
C LYS A 333 -9.11 -13.54 -27.95
N LEU A 334 -10.29 -14.17 -27.91
CA LEU A 334 -10.92 -14.64 -26.67
C LEU A 334 -10.08 -15.73 -25.99
N GLU A 335 -9.64 -16.73 -26.75
CA GLU A 335 -8.77 -17.80 -26.24
C GLU A 335 -7.42 -17.26 -25.73
N PHE A 336 -6.82 -16.31 -26.46
CA PHE A 336 -5.59 -15.66 -26.00
C PHE A 336 -5.80 -14.88 -24.69
N SER A 337 -6.94 -14.19 -24.56
CA SER A 337 -7.29 -13.47 -23.33
C SER A 337 -7.44 -14.42 -22.13
N LYS A 338 -8.10 -15.57 -22.35
CA LYS A 338 -8.25 -16.63 -21.35
C LYS A 338 -6.92 -17.28 -20.96
N GLN A 339 -6.03 -17.50 -21.91
CA GLN A 339 -4.67 -17.99 -21.63
C GLN A 339 -3.89 -16.95 -20.81
N LYS A 340 -3.98 -15.67 -21.17
CA LYS A 340 -3.32 -14.57 -20.46
C LYS A 340 -3.82 -14.46 -19.01
N SER A 341 -5.12 -14.58 -18.77
CA SER A 341 -5.65 -14.57 -17.39
C SER A 341 -5.15 -15.75 -16.57
N GLY A 342 -5.11 -16.96 -17.15
CA GLY A 342 -4.56 -18.13 -16.47
C GLY A 342 -3.08 -17.99 -16.12
N VAL A 343 -2.27 -17.38 -16.99
CA VAL A 343 -0.86 -17.08 -16.69
C VAL A 343 -0.74 -16.08 -15.53
N ILE A 344 -1.58 -15.04 -15.50
CA ILE A 344 -1.59 -14.04 -14.41
C ILE A 344 -1.93 -14.69 -13.06
N GLU A 345 -2.92 -15.58 -13.03
CA GLU A 345 -3.27 -16.34 -11.82
C GLU A 345 -2.09 -17.21 -11.34
N THR A 346 -1.40 -17.86 -12.27
CA THR A 346 -0.22 -18.69 -11.96
C THR A 346 0.93 -17.84 -11.38
N ILE A 347 1.17 -16.65 -11.93
CA ILE A 347 2.17 -15.70 -11.41
C ILE A 347 1.78 -15.23 -10.00
N LYS A 348 0.50 -14.96 -9.76
CA LYS A 348 -0.01 -14.56 -8.44
C LYS A 348 0.25 -15.65 -7.40
N LEU A 349 -0.05 -16.91 -7.72
CA LEU A 349 0.20 -18.06 -6.86
C LEU A 349 1.69 -18.18 -6.49
N TYR A 350 2.60 -18.07 -7.48
CA TYR A 350 4.03 -18.12 -7.21
C TYR A 350 4.52 -16.95 -6.34
N ARG A 351 3.96 -15.75 -6.52
CA ARG A 351 4.28 -14.59 -5.66
C ARG A 351 3.87 -14.83 -4.20
N GLU A 352 2.68 -15.41 -3.98
CA GLU A 352 2.20 -15.78 -2.64
C GLU A 352 3.11 -16.84 -1.99
N GLN A 353 3.53 -17.85 -2.75
CA GLN A 353 4.47 -18.88 -2.26
C GLN A 353 5.84 -18.29 -1.87
N ILE A 354 6.37 -17.35 -2.65
CA ILE A 354 7.62 -16.67 -2.33
C ILE A 354 7.48 -15.85 -1.04
N GLN A 355 6.34 -15.18 -0.85
CA GLN A 355 6.08 -14.37 0.33
C GLN A 355 5.93 -15.21 1.61
N ASP A 356 5.30 -16.38 1.52
CA ASP A 356 5.25 -17.35 2.63
C ASP A 356 6.66 -17.82 3.01
N LEU A 357 7.48 -18.19 2.02
CA LEU A 357 8.86 -18.61 2.25
C LEU A 357 9.72 -17.51 2.89
N ASP A 358 9.59 -16.26 2.45
CA ASP A 358 10.29 -15.10 3.06
C ASP A 358 9.85 -14.88 4.51
N SER A 359 8.56 -15.02 4.80
CA SER A 359 8.03 -14.90 6.16
C SER A 359 8.58 -15.99 7.08
N ARG A 360 8.61 -17.23 6.61
CA ARG A 360 9.20 -18.37 7.33
C ARG A 360 10.70 -18.22 7.53
N LEU A 361 11.42 -17.67 6.55
CA LEU A 361 12.84 -17.38 6.66
C LEU A 361 13.12 -16.34 7.76
N LYS A 362 12.32 -15.26 7.80
CA LYS A 362 12.42 -14.23 8.85
C LYS A 362 12.11 -14.77 10.24
N GLU A 363 11.13 -15.66 10.36
CA GLU A 363 10.80 -16.31 11.62
C GLU A 363 11.91 -17.27 12.09
N ALA A 364 12.47 -18.06 11.18
CA ALA A 364 13.63 -18.89 11.45
C ALA A 364 14.85 -18.06 11.86
N GLN A 365 15.06 -16.90 11.22
CA GLN A 365 16.14 -15.99 11.57
C GLN A 365 16.00 -15.45 13.01
N LYS A 366 14.76 -15.18 13.46
CA LYS A 366 14.47 -14.67 14.80
C LYS A 366 14.61 -15.74 15.90
N THR A 367 14.31 -17.00 15.58
CA THR A 367 14.27 -18.11 16.54
C THR A 367 15.59 -18.86 16.65
N VAL A 368 16.37 -18.97 15.57
CA VAL A 368 17.60 -19.78 15.52
C VAL A 368 18.86 -18.96 15.81
N PHE A 369 18.85 -17.63 15.62
CA PHE A 369 20.02 -16.77 15.79
C PHE A 369 19.99 -15.85 17.02
N GLN A 370 19.20 -16.16 18.06
CA GLN A 370 19.38 -15.47 19.34
C GLN A 370 20.72 -15.87 19.98
N PRO A 371 21.60 -14.92 20.36
CA PRO A 371 22.84 -15.24 21.05
C PRO A 371 22.52 -15.89 22.40
N VAL A 372 22.90 -17.15 22.56
CA VAL A 372 22.75 -17.88 23.82
C VAL A 372 23.63 -17.20 24.87
N ARG A 373 23.02 -16.47 25.80
CA ARG A 373 23.71 -15.87 26.95
C ARG A 373 23.96 -16.98 27.98
N PHE A 374 25.19 -17.47 28.02
CA PHE A 374 25.64 -18.35 29.09
C PHE A 374 26.09 -17.52 30.30
N SER A 375 25.41 -17.68 31.44
CA SER A 375 25.94 -17.29 32.74
C SER A 375 26.61 -18.51 33.36
N ILE A 376 27.93 -18.57 33.32
CA ILE A 376 28.70 -19.66 33.93
C ILE A 376 29.28 -19.13 35.25
N SER A 377 28.76 -19.59 36.39
CA SER A 377 29.53 -19.61 37.64
C SER A 377 30.33 -20.91 37.66
N SER A 378 31.67 -20.83 37.73
CA SER A 378 32.52 -22.02 37.81
C SER A 378 33.17 -22.11 39.17
N GLU A 379 33.02 -23.24 39.84
CA GLU A 379 34.16 -23.99 40.38
C GLU A 379 33.87 -25.47 40.18
N THR A 380 34.68 -26.15 39.37
CA THR A 380 35.28 -27.44 39.70
C THR A 380 36.32 -27.78 38.62
N ASP A 381 37.53 -28.09 39.09
CA ASP A 381 38.57 -28.74 38.32
C ASP A 381 38.16 -30.16 37.87
N SER A 382 38.91 -30.68 36.90
CA SER A 382 38.90 -32.03 36.32
C SER A 382 38.21 -32.15 34.97
N THR A 383 38.83 -32.97 34.11
CA THR A 383 38.43 -33.58 32.81
C THR A 383 37.15 -33.13 32.07
N GLU A 384 36.07 -32.83 32.77
CA GLU A 384 34.81 -32.32 32.22
C GLU A 384 34.98 -30.95 31.54
N PHE A 385 35.82 -30.05 32.08
CA PHE A 385 36.13 -28.77 31.42
C PHE A 385 36.81 -28.96 30.07
N SER A 386 37.65 -30.00 29.94
CA SER A 386 38.28 -30.36 28.67
C SER A 386 37.27 -30.92 27.67
N SER A 387 36.29 -31.71 28.14
CA SER A 387 35.19 -32.21 27.29
C SER A 387 34.26 -31.08 26.83
N LEU A 388 33.94 -30.14 27.72
CA LEU A 388 33.09 -29.00 27.40
C LEU A 388 33.81 -28.05 26.43
N LEU A 389 35.11 -27.81 26.65
CA LEU A 389 35.93 -27.01 25.73
C LEU A 389 36.07 -27.70 24.35
N ASN A 390 36.15 -29.02 24.30
CA ASN A 390 36.14 -29.77 23.05
C ASN A 390 34.77 -29.69 22.35
N ASN A 391 33.67 -29.74 23.10
CA ASN A 391 32.32 -29.57 22.56
C ASN A 391 32.09 -28.14 22.08
N VAL A 392 32.57 -27.12 22.80
CA VAL A 392 32.50 -25.71 22.37
C VAL A 392 33.34 -25.49 21.10
N LYS A 393 34.54 -26.09 21.02
CA LYS A 393 35.36 -26.06 19.79
C LYS A 393 34.69 -26.80 18.64
N LEU A 394 34.00 -27.91 18.91
CA LEU A 394 33.22 -28.64 17.93
C LEU A 394 32.05 -27.79 17.44
N TYR A 395 31.31 -27.15 18.35
CA TYR A 395 30.23 -26.22 18.02
C TYR A 395 30.72 -25.04 17.17
N ASP A 396 31.83 -24.41 17.55
CA ASP A 396 32.43 -23.30 16.81
C ASP A 396 32.87 -23.75 15.39
N LYS A 397 33.51 -24.93 15.29
CA LYS A 397 33.91 -25.50 14.00
C LYS A 397 32.70 -25.85 13.12
N THR A 398 31.63 -26.38 13.71
CA THR A 398 30.40 -26.75 13.00
C THR A 398 29.61 -25.50 12.57
N LEU A 399 29.57 -24.45 13.39
CA LEU A 399 29.00 -23.14 13.02
C LEU A 399 29.77 -22.48 11.89
N LYS A 400 31.11 -22.55 11.94
CA LYS A 400 31.96 -22.05 10.86
C LYS A 400 31.70 -22.81 9.55
N HIS A 401 31.62 -24.14 9.60
CA HIS A 401 31.28 -24.96 8.44
C HIS A 401 29.88 -24.65 7.89
N LEU A 402 28.89 -24.40 8.76
CA LEU A 402 27.54 -24.01 8.35
C LEU A 402 27.54 -22.63 7.68
N SER A 403 28.30 -21.67 8.21
CA SER A 403 28.47 -20.33 7.64
C SER A 403 29.15 -20.38 6.27
N GLU A 404 30.23 -21.16 6.13
CA GLU A 404 30.91 -21.38 4.86
C GLU A 404 29.98 -22.05 3.82
N LEU A 405 29.17 -23.03 4.24
CA LEU A 405 28.19 -23.69 3.39
C LEU A 405 27.08 -22.72 2.93
N LEU A 406 26.60 -21.86 3.83
CA LEU A 406 25.56 -20.87 3.54
C LEU A 406 26.07 -19.79 2.58
N ASN A 407 27.32 -19.36 2.75
CA ASN A 407 27.97 -18.43 1.82
C ASN A 407 28.19 -19.06 0.44
N ALA A 408 28.66 -20.31 0.37
CA ALA A 408 28.82 -21.05 -0.89
C ALA A 408 27.48 -21.24 -1.62
N MET A 409 26.39 -21.52 -0.88
CA MET A 409 25.04 -21.62 -1.43
C MET A 409 24.54 -20.27 -1.98
N THR A 410 24.75 -19.19 -1.22
CA THR A 410 24.31 -17.85 -1.60
C THR A 410 25.03 -17.38 -2.88
N GLN A 411 26.34 -17.62 -2.98
CA GLN A 411 27.12 -17.29 -4.17
C GLN A 411 26.72 -18.17 -5.37
N GLY A 412 26.62 -19.50 -5.18
CA GLY A 412 26.28 -20.42 -6.26
C GLY A 412 24.88 -20.21 -6.84
N THR A 413 23.90 -19.87 -6.00
CA THR A 413 22.53 -19.53 -6.45
C THR A 413 22.50 -18.20 -7.20
N SER A 414 23.22 -17.18 -6.72
CA SER A 414 23.32 -15.87 -7.35
C SER A 414 23.99 -15.92 -8.74
N GLU A 415 25.13 -16.60 -8.85
CA GLU A 415 25.84 -16.78 -10.13
C GLU A 415 24.99 -17.52 -11.16
N SER A 416 24.28 -18.55 -10.72
CA SER A 416 23.46 -19.35 -11.62
C SER A 416 22.17 -18.64 -12.03
N LEU A 417 21.55 -17.85 -11.14
CA LEU A 417 20.43 -16.97 -11.52
C LEU A 417 20.87 -15.95 -12.58
N THR A 418 22.08 -15.42 -12.44
CA THR A 418 22.66 -14.49 -13.42
C THR A 418 22.84 -15.17 -14.78
N LYS A 419 23.33 -16.41 -14.82
CA LYS A 419 23.43 -17.22 -16.06
C LYS A 419 22.07 -17.51 -16.69
N THR A 420 21.06 -17.86 -15.89
CA THR A 420 19.69 -18.09 -16.40
C THR A 420 19.05 -16.80 -16.93
N MET A 421 19.27 -15.66 -16.26
CA MET A 421 18.82 -14.35 -16.77
C MET A 421 19.51 -13.98 -18.08
N ASP A 422 20.82 -14.17 -18.20
CA ASP A 422 21.57 -13.91 -19.44
C ASP A 422 21.05 -14.77 -20.61
N LEU A 423 20.78 -16.07 -20.38
CA LEU A 423 20.17 -16.94 -21.38
C LEU A 423 18.73 -16.54 -21.73
N THR A 424 17.96 -16.08 -20.75
CA THR A 424 16.59 -15.59 -20.96
C THR A 424 16.59 -14.30 -21.78
N ILE A 425 17.52 -13.39 -21.52
CA ILE A 425 17.71 -12.16 -22.31
C ILE A 425 18.12 -12.53 -23.74
N LYS A 426 19.02 -13.51 -23.91
CA LYS A 426 19.40 -14.02 -25.24
C LYS A 426 18.21 -14.61 -25.99
N LEU A 427 17.35 -15.41 -25.33
CA LEU A 427 16.12 -15.95 -25.92
C LEU A 427 15.07 -14.86 -26.22
N ASN A 428 14.98 -13.81 -25.41
CA ASN A 428 14.05 -12.70 -25.63
C ASN A 428 14.52 -11.74 -26.75
N GLY A 429 15.84 -11.69 -27.00
CA GLY A 429 16.46 -10.98 -28.12
C GLY A 429 16.27 -11.68 -29.48
N VAL A 430 15.93 -12.96 -29.48
CA VAL A 430 15.46 -13.70 -30.67
C VAL A 430 14.07 -13.16 -31.01
N LYS A 431 14.01 -12.10 -31.82
CA LYS A 431 12.75 -11.58 -32.37
C LYS A 431 12.03 -12.76 -33.05
N LEU A 432 10.76 -12.97 -32.73
CA LEU A 432 9.82 -13.97 -33.28
C LEU A 432 9.65 -13.96 -34.83
N GLY A 433 10.56 -13.32 -35.57
CA GLY A 433 10.44 -13.05 -36.99
C GLY A 433 11.32 -13.87 -37.95
N MET A 434 12.50 -14.40 -37.58
CA MET A 434 13.39 -15.03 -38.59
C MET A 434 14.33 -16.15 -38.08
N ASP A 435 14.31 -16.55 -36.81
CA ASP A 435 15.28 -17.54 -36.32
C ASP A 435 14.76 -19.00 -36.35
N ASN A 436 15.65 -19.93 -36.71
CA ASN A 436 15.37 -21.35 -36.84
C ASN A 436 14.80 -21.91 -35.50
N PRO A 437 13.63 -22.59 -35.50
CA PRO A 437 13.06 -23.21 -34.30
C PRO A 437 14.04 -24.12 -33.53
N ASP A 438 15.03 -24.71 -34.21
CA ASP A 438 16.06 -25.52 -33.57
C ASP A 438 16.96 -24.72 -32.61
N THR A 439 17.22 -23.45 -32.90
CA THR A 439 18.05 -22.56 -32.05
C THR A 439 17.32 -22.23 -30.75
N ILE A 440 16.02 -21.93 -30.84
CA ILE A 440 15.16 -21.67 -29.68
C ILE A 440 15.06 -22.95 -28.83
N LYS A 441 14.84 -24.10 -29.48
CA LYS A 441 14.77 -25.40 -28.80
C LYS A 441 16.08 -25.74 -28.08
N SER A 442 17.24 -25.48 -28.70
CA SER A 442 18.55 -25.68 -28.09
C SER A 442 18.75 -24.78 -26.87
N GLY A 443 18.41 -23.49 -26.96
CA GLY A 443 18.50 -22.57 -25.83
C GLY A 443 17.57 -22.95 -24.67
N LEU A 444 16.36 -23.43 -24.97
CA LEU A 444 15.43 -23.93 -23.96
C LEU A 444 15.95 -25.21 -23.28
N MET A 445 16.60 -26.11 -24.03
CA MET A 445 17.24 -27.31 -23.46
C MET A 445 18.44 -26.95 -22.58
N GLU A 446 19.21 -25.93 -22.94
CA GLU A 446 20.33 -25.44 -22.12
C GLU A 446 19.84 -24.83 -20.80
N ILE A 447 18.78 -24.01 -20.83
CA ILE A 447 18.14 -23.51 -19.62
C ILE A 447 17.62 -24.66 -18.75
N LYS A 448 16.96 -25.65 -19.36
CA LYS A 448 16.48 -26.84 -18.65
C LYS A 448 17.63 -27.57 -17.95
N ALA A 449 18.74 -27.80 -18.65
CA ALA A 449 19.91 -28.48 -18.09
C ALA A 449 20.53 -27.70 -16.91
N ILE A 450 20.59 -26.37 -17.00
CA ILE A 450 21.08 -25.52 -15.91
C ILE A 450 20.16 -25.61 -14.69
N VAL A 451 18.83 -25.58 -14.89
CA VAL A 451 17.86 -25.70 -13.80
C VAL A 451 17.92 -27.08 -13.13
N GLU A 452 18.05 -28.16 -13.91
CA GLU A 452 18.21 -29.52 -13.38
C GLU A 452 19.50 -29.66 -12.57
N GLN A 453 20.61 -29.08 -13.06
CA GLN A 453 21.88 -29.04 -12.34
C GLN A 453 21.78 -28.25 -11.03
N GLN A 454 21.09 -27.11 -11.03
CA GLN A 454 20.83 -26.33 -9.83
C GLN A 454 20.01 -27.12 -8.80
N HIS A 455 18.94 -27.78 -9.24
CA HIS A 455 18.09 -28.58 -8.37
C HIS A 455 18.89 -29.69 -7.69
N SER A 456 19.74 -30.40 -8.46
CA SER A 456 20.64 -31.42 -7.93
C SER A 456 21.64 -30.87 -6.90
N ASN A 457 22.28 -29.73 -7.21
CA ASN A 457 23.20 -29.07 -6.28
C ASN A 457 22.49 -28.64 -4.99
N MET A 458 21.28 -28.11 -5.08
CA MET A 458 20.49 -27.69 -3.93
C MET A 458 20.10 -28.87 -3.05
N LEU A 459 19.69 -30.00 -3.65
CA LEU A 459 19.40 -31.23 -2.90
C LEU A 459 20.63 -31.76 -2.15
N ASN A 460 21.82 -31.68 -2.76
CA ASN A 460 23.06 -32.07 -2.09
C ASN A 460 23.38 -31.18 -0.88
N VAL A 461 23.23 -29.86 -1.04
CA VAL A 461 23.43 -28.89 0.06
C VAL A 461 22.41 -29.10 1.18
N ILE A 462 21.14 -29.37 0.85
CA ILE A 462 20.12 -29.74 1.85
C ILE A 462 20.52 -31.00 2.60
N GLY A 463 21.09 -32.00 1.91
CA GLY A 463 21.66 -33.19 2.53
C GLY A 463 22.77 -32.87 3.53
N GLN A 464 23.70 -31.98 3.17
CA GLN A 464 24.79 -31.53 4.03
C GLN A 464 24.29 -30.73 5.26
N ILE A 465 23.29 -29.87 5.08
CA ILE A 465 22.66 -29.13 6.19
C ILE A 465 21.97 -30.10 7.14
N ARG A 466 21.22 -31.08 6.64
CA ARG A 466 20.58 -32.11 7.48
C ARG A 466 21.60 -32.92 8.26
N GLY A 467 22.71 -33.31 7.63
CA GLY A 467 23.81 -33.99 8.32
C GLY A 467 24.41 -33.13 9.43
N THR A 468 24.60 -31.84 9.17
CA THR A 468 25.14 -30.89 10.14
C THR A 468 24.17 -30.66 11.31
N LEU A 469 22.87 -30.51 11.05
CA LEU A 469 21.83 -30.38 12.08
C LEU A 469 21.73 -31.63 12.96
N SER A 470 21.87 -32.83 12.40
CA SER A 470 21.90 -34.07 13.18
C SER A 470 23.08 -34.10 14.17
N ILE A 471 24.24 -33.52 13.81
CA ILE A 471 25.37 -33.35 14.74
C ILE A 471 24.99 -32.39 15.88
N PHE A 472 24.36 -31.25 15.58
CA PHE A 472 23.89 -30.30 16.61
C PHE A 472 22.86 -30.92 17.56
N GLU A 473 21.91 -31.70 17.04
CA GLU A 473 20.92 -32.43 17.85
C GLU A 473 21.59 -33.41 18.82
N GLY A 474 22.62 -34.13 18.36
CA GLY A 474 23.42 -35.02 19.20
C GLY A 474 24.10 -34.27 20.36
N ILE A 475 24.81 -33.17 20.06
CA ILE A 475 25.51 -32.42 21.11
C ILE A 475 24.51 -31.76 22.08
N PHE A 476 23.32 -31.34 21.61
CA PHE A 476 22.29 -30.79 22.48
C PHE A 476 21.70 -31.86 23.41
N GLN A 477 21.52 -33.08 22.91
CA GLN A 477 21.06 -34.21 23.72
C GLN A 477 22.09 -34.58 24.80
N ASP A 478 23.37 -34.64 24.46
CA ASP A 478 24.47 -34.87 25.41
C ASP A 478 24.50 -33.79 26.51
N PHE A 479 24.31 -32.53 26.12
CA PHE A 479 24.23 -31.41 27.06
C PHE A 479 23.02 -31.50 28.00
N LYS A 480 21.87 -31.94 27.48
CA LYS A 480 20.64 -32.14 28.28
C LYS A 480 20.81 -33.28 29.28
N GLU A 481 21.54 -34.34 28.93
CA GLU A 481 21.89 -35.42 29.86
C GLU A 481 22.85 -34.94 30.97
N LEU A 482 23.84 -34.10 30.63
CA LEU A 482 24.74 -33.48 31.61
C LEU A 482 23.99 -32.58 32.60
N LEU A 483 23.04 -31.77 32.14
CA LEU A 483 22.22 -30.93 33.02
C LEU A 483 21.39 -31.75 34.02
N LYS A 484 20.76 -32.84 33.56
CA LYS A 484 20.01 -33.75 34.46
C LYS A 484 20.88 -34.39 35.53
N LYS A 485 22.15 -34.65 35.21
CA LYS A 485 23.12 -35.27 36.14
C LYS A 485 23.62 -34.28 37.20
N ASN A 486 23.63 -32.98 36.89
CA ASN A 486 24.00 -31.92 37.84
C ASN A 486 22.86 -31.53 38.79
N GLU A 487 21.60 -31.62 38.37
CA GLU A 487 20.44 -31.39 39.25
C GLU A 487 20.31 -32.44 40.37
N SER A 488 20.97 -33.59 40.25
CA SER A 488 20.91 -34.67 41.25
C SER A 488 21.92 -34.53 42.40
N ASN A 489 22.78 -33.51 42.40
CA ASN A 489 23.91 -33.36 43.33
C ASN A 489 23.84 -32.08 44.22
N GLU A 490 22.65 -31.64 44.64
CA GLU A 490 22.51 -30.61 45.69
C GLU A 490 22.71 -31.21 47.08
N ASN A 491 23.96 -31.22 47.59
CA ASN A 491 24.24 -31.29 49.04
C ASN A 491 25.72 -30.95 49.31
N THR A 492 26.07 -29.66 49.47
CA THR A 492 27.09 -29.16 50.43
C THR A 492 27.24 -27.61 50.41
N PRO A 493 27.68 -26.98 51.52
CA PRO A 493 27.39 -25.56 51.81
C PRO A 493 28.52 -24.57 51.46
N LYS A 494 28.08 -23.34 51.16
CA LYS A 494 28.85 -22.16 50.68
C LYS A 494 29.73 -21.49 51.76
N LYS A 495 30.88 -20.92 51.36
CA LYS A 495 31.68 -19.92 52.12
C LYS A 495 32.10 -18.72 51.23
N PRO A 496 32.44 -17.55 51.83
CA PRO A 496 32.19 -16.23 51.24
C PRO A 496 33.36 -15.63 50.42
N LEU A 497 32.99 -14.74 49.49
CA LEU A 497 33.82 -14.08 48.47
C LEU A 497 34.92 -13.16 49.02
N GLN A 498 36.09 -13.23 48.38
CA GLN A 498 37.09 -12.15 48.40
C GLN A 498 37.58 -11.85 46.97
N ARG A 499 37.67 -10.55 46.65
CA ARG A 499 38.03 -9.97 45.35
C ARG A 499 39.41 -10.43 44.86
N ILE A 500 39.50 -10.88 43.61
CA ILE A 500 40.77 -11.06 42.89
C ILE A 500 40.67 -10.35 41.53
N SER A 501 41.47 -9.29 41.37
CA SER A 501 41.79 -8.67 40.08
C SER A 501 42.79 -9.57 39.35
N SER A 502 42.56 -9.91 38.08
CA SER A 502 43.46 -10.77 37.29
C SER A 502 43.75 -10.20 35.89
N PRO A 503 44.98 -10.40 35.37
CA PRO A 503 45.49 -9.75 34.14
C PRO A 503 44.81 -10.21 32.84
N ASN A 504 43.96 -11.23 32.89
CA ASN A 504 43.15 -11.67 31.75
C ASN A 504 41.98 -10.73 31.45
N ILE A 505 41.50 -9.97 32.44
CA ILE A 505 40.44 -8.97 32.24
C ILE A 505 40.98 -7.80 31.44
N ASP A 506 42.22 -7.39 31.67
CA ASP A 506 42.85 -6.30 30.94
C ASP A 506 43.16 -6.71 29.49
N ALA A 507 43.57 -7.95 29.26
CA ALA A 507 43.76 -8.48 27.90
C ALA A 507 42.44 -8.61 27.12
N LEU A 508 41.36 -9.05 27.78
CA LEU A 508 40.03 -9.14 27.18
C LEU A 508 39.42 -7.75 26.94
N THR A 509 39.63 -6.81 27.87
CA THR A 509 39.20 -5.41 27.71
C THR A 509 39.97 -4.75 26.57
N ALA A 510 41.28 -4.98 26.45
CA ALA A 510 42.07 -4.50 25.32
C ALA A 510 41.62 -5.10 23.98
N ALA A 511 41.30 -6.40 23.94
CA ALA A 511 40.79 -7.07 22.74
C ALA A 511 39.39 -6.56 22.34
N LEU A 512 38.51 -6.31 23.31
CA LEU A 512 37.18 -5.74 23.06
C LEU A 512 37.24 -4.29 22.60
N VAL A 513 38.15 -3.49 23.17
CA VAL A 513 38.40 -2.11 22.72
C VAL A 513 39.01 -2.08 21.32
N SER A 514 39.99 -2.95 21.02
CA SER A 514 40.57 -3.10 19.68
C SER A 514 39.51 -3.49 18.65
N ARG A 515 38.64 -4.44 18.99
CA ARG A 515 37.56 -4.89 18.11
C ARG A 515 36.47 -3.83 17.95
N GLY A 516 36.22 -3.02 18.97
CA GLY A 516 35.34 -1.84 18.88
C GLY A 516 35.89 -0.79 17.91
N GLN A 517 37.20 -0.54 17.94
CA GLN A 517 37.86 0.40 17.02
C GLN A 517 37.87 -0.12 15.58
N GLU A 518 38.07 -1.43 15.36
CA GLU A 518 37.94 -2.05 14.04
C GLU A 518 36.51 -1.93 13.49
N LEU A 519 35.50 -2.08 14.34
CA LEU A 519 34.09 -1.92 13.96
C LEU A 519 33.78 -0.47 13.58
N GLU A 520 34.28 0.50 14.35
CA GLU A 520 34.11 1.92 14.04
C GLU A 520 34.84 2.32 12.76
N ALA A 521 36.01 1.72 12.47
CA ALA A 521 36.73 1.93 11.22
C ALA A 521 35.96 1.34 10.02
N ALA A 522 35.42 0.12 10.16
CA ALA A 522 34.59 -0.51 9.13
C ALA A 522 33.28 0.27 8.89
N GLU A 523 32.68 0.83 9.93
CA GLU A 523 31.48 1.68 9.81
C GLU A 523 31.78 2.98 9.05
N LYS A 524 32.91 3.63 9.34
CA LYS A 524 33.39 4.80 8.59
C LYS A 524 33.69 4.48 7.12
N GLU A 525 34.21 3.29 6.83
CA GLU A 525 34.46 2.84 5.46
C GLU A 525 33.14 2.55 4.71
N LEU A 526 32.15 1.96 5.39
CA LEU A 526 30.82 1.75 4.84
C LEU A 526 30.11 3.06 4.50
N ILE A 527 30.25 4.08 5.35
CA ILE A 527 29.72 5.43 5.09
C ILE A 527 30.40 6.04 3.85
N LYS A 528 31.72 5.90 3.72
CA LYS A 528 32.45 6.37 2.53
C LYS A 528 32.00 5.64 1.25
N LEU A 529 31.81 4.33 1.31
CA LEU A 529 31.33 3.54 0.17
C LEU A 529 29.90 3.91 -0.23
N ARG A 530 29.03 4.22 0.75
CA ARG A 530 27.68 4.73 0.46
C ARG A 530 27.72 6.10 -0.21
N GLN A 531 28.57 7.01 0.25
CA GLN A 531 28.76 8.32 -0.37
C GLN A 531 29.35 8.20 -1.79
N LEU A 532 30.26 7.25 -2.02
CA LEU A 532 30.79 6.96 -3.35
C LEU A 532 29.69 6.43 -4.28
N ALA A 533 28.86 5.50 -3.80
CA ALA A 533 27.75 4.96 -4.58
C ALA A 533 26.74 6.05 -4.98
N THR A 534 26.40 6.96 -4.08
CA THR A 534 25.51 8.10 -4.40
C THR A 534 26.14 9.06 -5.43
N THR A 535 27.47 9.22 -5.40
CA THR A 535 28.18 10.08 -6.36
C THR A 535 28.21 9.43 -7.75
N LEU A 536 28.50 8.13 -7.82
CA LEU A 536 28.47 7.37 -9.08
C LEU A 536 27.07 7.30 -9.70
N GLN A 537 26.02 7.24 -8.87
CA GLN A 537 24.64 7.30 -9.34
C GLN A 537 24.33 8.67 -9.97
N LYS A 538 24.74 9.76 -9.33
CA LYS A 538 24.59 11.11 -9.89
C LYS A 538 25.36 11.29 -11.19
N GLU A 539 26.59 10.77 -11.27
CA GLU A 539 27.39 10.79 -12.51
C GLU A 539 26.79 9.90 -13.62
N SER A 540 26.06 8.84 -13.26
CA SER A 540 25.29 8.04 -14.22
C SER A 540 24.11 8.84 -14.77
N GLU A 541 23.35 9.51 -13.91
CA GLU A 541 22.22 10.36 -14.30
C GLU A 541 22.68 11.53 -15.18
N GLU A 542 23.82 12.15 -14.86
CA GLU A 542 24.42 13.19 -15.69
C GLU A 542 24.88 12.66 -17.05
N ARG A 543 25.47 11.44 -17.10
CA ARG A 543 25.83 10.79 -18.38
C ARG A 543 24.60 10.46 -19.21
N ASP A 544 23.53 9.97 -18.59
CA ASP A 544 22.28 9.66 -19.28
C ASP A 544 21.61 10.94 -19.80
N HIS A 545 21.70 12.04 -19.04
CA HIS A 545 21.23 13.35 -19.48
C HIS A 545 22.06 13.90 -20.66
N LEU A 546 23.39 13.80 -20.60
CA LEU A 546 24.29 14.18 -21.70
C LEU A 546 24.06 13.34 -22.95
N LYS A 547 23.80 12.03 -22.79
CA LYS A 547 23.45 11.14 -23.89
C LYS A 547 22.10 11.51 -24.52
N ALA A 548 21.09 11.78 -23.69
CA ALA A 548 19.80 12.26 -24.16
C ALA A 548 19.90 13.61 -24.90
N GLN A 549 20.78 14.52 -24.47
CA GLN A 549 21.07 15.75 -25.20
C GLN A 549 21.76 15.47 -26.54
N LEU A 550 22.75 14.59 -26.58
CA LEU A 550 23.45 14.23 -27.81
C LEU A 550 22.50 13.60 -28.85
N ASP A 551 21.58 12.74 -28.41
CA ASP A 551 20.57 12.09 -29.26
C ASP A 551 19.53 13.09 -29.84
N VAL A 552 19.43 14.31 -29.30
CA VAL A 552 18.57 15.38 -29.85
C VAL A 552 19.31 16.22 -30.90
N TYR A 553 20.65 16.22 -30.90
CA TYR A 553 21.48 17.01 -31.80
C TYR A 553 22.05 16.22 -32.99
N LEU A 554 21.97 14.89 -32.97
CA LEU A 554 22.26 13.99 -34.09
C LEU A 554 20.97 13.59 -34.82
#